data_AF-A0A1F3F8D1-F1
#
_entry.id   AF-A0A1F3F8D1-F1
#
_cell.length_a   1.000
_cell.length_b   1.000
_cell.length_c   1.000
_cell.angle_alpha   90.00
_cell.angle_beta   90.00
_cell.angle_gamma   90.00
#
_symmetry.space_group_name_H-M   'P 1'
#
loop_
_entity.id
_entity.type
_entity.pdbx_description
1 polymer ?
#
loop_
_entity_poly.entity_id
_entity_poly.type
_entity_poly.pdbx_seq_one_letter_code
_entity_poly.pdbx_strand_id
1 'polypeptide(L)' 'MVTFQNDSFTIEVKTVTNPIETWLETHNQLIDVLQLQDSEQLTNNFHVLELIREMMPDRQTAKRMIP' A
#
# COMPACT_ATOMS: atom_id res chain seq x y z
N MET A 1 -8.48 16.94 14.56
CA MET A 1 -8.69 18.40 14.54
C MET A 1 -9.61 18.72 13.37
N VAL A 2 -10.59 19.60 13.53
CA VAL A 2 -11.49 19.97 12.42
C VAL A 2 -11.22 21.42 12.04
N THR A 3 -10.80 21.65 10.80
CA THR A 3 -10.46 22.97 10.28
C THR A 3 -11.49 23.33 9.21
N PHE A 4 -12.18 24.45 9.40
CA PHE A 4 -13.17 24.95 8.43
C PHE A 4 -12.51 26.02 7.54
N GLN A 5 -12.65 25.87 6.24
CA GLN A 5 -12.37 26.88 5.22
C GLN A 5 -13.68 27.29 4.56
N ASN A 6 -13.72 28.44 3.88
CA ASN A 6 -14.94 29.08 3.38
C ASN A 6 -15.94 28.13 2.68
N ASP A 7 -15.44 27.16 1.91
CA ASP A 7 -16.26 26.19 1.16
C ASP A 7 -15.94 24.71 1.47
N SER A 8 -15.12 24.41 2.48
CA SER A 8 -14.73 23.03 2.80
C SER A 8 -14.37 22.86 4.29
N PHE A 9 -14.38 21.62 4.78
CA PHE A 9 -13.87 21.33 6.11
C PHE A 9 -12.94 20.12 6.04
N THR A 10 -11.82 20.22 6.74
CA THR A 10 -10.82 19.17 6.85
C THR A 10 -10.93 18.54 8.22
N ILE A 11 -11.16 17.23 8.26
CA ILE A 11 -11.12 16.43 9.49
C ILE A 11 -9.77 15.72 9.54
N GLU A 12 -8.87 16.19 10.41
CA GLU A 12 -7.65 15.48 10.74
C GLU A 12 -7.96 14.41 11.80
N VAL A 13 -7.92 13.16 11.39
CA VAL A 13 -7.95 12.01 12.29
C VAL A 13 -6.52 11.63 12.59
N LYS A 14 -6.11 11.77 13.86
CA LYS A 14 -4.79 11.31 14.29
C LYS A 14 -4.81 9.79 14.35
N THR A 15 -4.26 9.15 13.32
CA THR A 15 -3.93 7.73 13.36
C THR A 15 -2.59 7.58 14.08
N VAL A 16 -2.44 6.53 14.90
CA VAL A 16 -1.18 6.24 15.62
C VAL A 16 -0.06 5.86 14.63
N THR A 17 -0.44 5.40 13.44
CA THR A 17 0.45 4.97 12.37
C THR A 17 0.06 5.62 11.04
N ASN A 18 1.02 5.70 10.10
CA ASN A 18 0.74 6.06 8.72
C ASN A 18 0.37 4.79 7.93
N PRO A 19 -0.91 4.59 7.56
CA PRO A 19 -1.34 3.37 6.87
C PRO A 19 -0.65 3.19 5.51
N ILE A 20 -0.18 4.27 4.88
CA ILE A 20 0.57 4.23 3.62
C ILE A 20 1.95 3.60 3.84
N GLU A 21 2.64 4.02 4.90
CA GLU A 21 3.95 3.44 5.27
C GLU A 21 3.81 1.96 5.64
N THR A 22 2.79 1.61 6.43
CA THR A 22 2.53 0.21 6.80
C THR A 22 2.21 -0.66 5.58
N TRP A 23 1.42 -0.16 4.63
CA TRP A 23 1.16 -0.86 3.37
C TRP A 23 2.44 -1.05 2.55
N LEU A 24 3.26 0.01 2.41
CA LEU A 24 4.51 -0.04 1.65
C LEU A 24 5.51 -1.04 2.26
N GLU A 25 5.63 -1.06 3.59
CA GLU A 25 6.45 -2.02 4.31
C GLU A 25 6.00 -3.46 4.05
N THR A 26 4.69 -3.73 4.17
CA THR A 26 4.12 -5.07 3.91
C THR A 26 4.36 -5.51 2.47
N HIS A 27 4.18 -4.60 1.52
CA HIS A 27 4.41 -4.88 0.10
C HIS A 27 5.87 -5.23 -0.20
N ASN A 28 6.82 -4.51 0.41
CA ASN A 28 8.25 -4.79 0.26
C ASN A 28 8.63 -6.13 0.90
N GLN A 29 8.11 -6.44 2.09
CA GLN A 29 8.34 -7.74 2.73
C GLN A 29 7.87 -8.92 1.87
N LEU A 30 6.73 -8.78 1.20
CA LEU A 30 6.24 -9.82 0.27
C LEU A 30 7.16 -10.00 -0.94
N ILE A 31 7.70 -8.90 -1.49
CA ILE A 31 8.68 -8.96 -2.57
C ILE A 31 9.97 -9.66 -2.11
N ASP A 32 10.49 -9.29 -0.93
CA ASP A 32 11.71 -9.87 -0.38
C ASP A 32 11.56 -11.39 -0.21
N VAL A 33 10.42 -11.85 0.29
CA VAL A 33 10.11 -13.28 0.43
C VAL A 33 10.13 -13.99 -0.93
N LEU A 34 9.57 -13.37 -1.98
CA LEU A 34 9.59 -13.95 -3.33
C LEU A 34 11.00 -13.96 -3.94
N GLN A 35 11.82 -12.97 -3.64
CA GLN A 35 13.21 -12.89 -4.13
C GLN A 35 14.13 -13.93 -3.48
N LEU A 36 13.81 -14.38 -2.27
CA LEU A 36 14.56 -15.42 -1.56
C LEU A 36 14.26 -16.84 -2.06
N GLN A 37 13.26 -17.02 -2.93
CA GLN A 37 12.92 -18.33 -3.46
C GLN A 37 13.85 -18.74 -4.60
N ASP A 38 14.39 -19.96 -4.52
CA ASP A 38 15.19 -20.54 -5.59
C ASP A 38 14.38 -20.66 -6.88
N SER A 39 15.04 -20.45 -8.01
CA SER A 39 14.40 -20.43 -9.33
C SER A 39 13.62 -21.69 -9.70
N GLU A 40 13.91 -22.82 -9.06
CA GLU A 40 13.20 -24.10 -9.23
C GLU A 40 11.82 -24.13 -8.54
N GLN A 41 11.61 -23.30 -7.51
CA GLN A 41 10.35 -23.21 -6.76
C GLN A 41 9.37 -22.17 -7.35
N LEU A 42 9.80 -21.37 -8.32
CA LEU A 42 8.99 -20.29 -8.93
C LEU A 42 7.81 -20.79 -9.79
N THR A 43 7.74 -22.09 -10.08
CA THR A 43 6.75 -22.66 -11.00
C THR A 43 5.30 -22.53 -10.53
N ASN A 44 5.03 -22.11 -9.29
CA ASN A 44 3.66 -22.03 -8.74
C ASN A 44 3.29 -20.73 -8.01
N ASN A 45 4.08 -19.66 -8.11
CA ASN A 45 3.84 -18.42 -7.36
C ASN A 45 2.92 -17.41 -8.07
N PHE A 46 2.24 -17.82 -9.13
CA PHE A 46 1.34 -16.96 -9.90
C PHE A 46 0.29 -16.27 -9.01
N HIS A 47 -0.26 -17.00 -8.04
CA HIS A 47 -1.25 -16.46 -7.11
C HIS A 47 -0.70 -15.36 -6.19
N VAL A 48 0.59 -15.44 -5.81
CA VAL A 48 1.23 -14.44 -4.95
C VAL A 48 1.55 -13.18 -5.75
N LEU A 49 1.98 -13.33 -7.01
CA LEU A 49 2.20 -12.19 -7.91
C LEU A 49 0.88 -11.46 -8.22
N GLU A 50 -0.21 -12.19 -8.46
CA GLU A 50 -1.54 -11.61 -8.61
C GLU A 50 -2.01 -10.92 -7.32
N LEU A 51 -1.75 -11.49 -6.15
CA LEU A 51 -2.04 -10.84 -4.87
C LEU A 51 -1.30 -9.51 -4.71
N ILE A 52 0.01 -9.48 -4.99
CA ILE A 52 0.82 -8.25 -4.93
C ILE A 52 0.27 -7.20 -5.92
N ARG A 53 -0.13 -7.63 -7.11
CA ARG A 53 -0.73 -6.76 -8.13
C ARG A 53 -2.06 -6.14 -7.66
N GLU A 54 -2.93 -6.94 -7.04
CA GLU A 54 -4.22 -6.47 -6.50
C GLU A 54 -4.06 -5.55 -5.28
N MET A 55 -2.93 -5.65 -4.57
CA MET A 55 -2.60 -4.73 -3.47
C MET A 55 -2.19 -3.33 -3.96
N MET A 56 -1.94 -3.14 -5.26
CA MET A 56 -1.55 -1.84 -5.80
C MET A 56 -2.76 -0.90 -5.87
N PRO A 57 -2.65 0.33 -5.32
CA PRO A 57 -3.72 1.30 -5.42
C PRO A 57 -3.94 1.70 -6.88
N ASP A 58 -5.20 1.93 -7.24
CA ASP A 58 -5.53 2.54 -8.52
C ASP A 58 -4.94 3.97 -8.63
N ARG A 59 -4.89 4.51 -9.84
CA ARG A 59 -4.31 5.84 -10.10
C ARG A 59 -4.93 6.96 -9.28
N GLN A 60 -6.24 6.92 -9.01
CA GLN A 60 -6.90 7.96 -8.22
C GLN A 60 -6.55 7.83 -6.74
N THR A 61 -6.52 6.60 -6.23
CA THR A 61 -6.13 6.29 -4.85
C THR A 61 -4.67 6.66 -4.61
N ALA A 62 -3.76 6.29 -5.52
CA ALA A 62 -2.34 6.65 -5.44
C ALA A 62 -2.10 8.16 -5.38
N LYS A 63 -2.86 8.96 -6.15
CA LYS A 63 -2.76 10.43 -6.10
C LYS A 63 -3.16 11.02 -4.75
N ARG A 64 -4.08 10.38 -4.04
CA ARG A 64 -4.53 10.82 -2.69
C ARG A 64 -3.59 10.35 -1.58
N MET A 65 -2.66 9.44 -1.89
CA MET A 65 -1.63 8.95 -0.97
C MET A 65 -0.36 9.81 -0.99
N ILE A 66 -0.27 10.81 -1.88
CA ILE A 66 0.84 11.77 -1.90
C ILE A 66 0.52 12.86 -0.86
N PRO A 67 1.39 13.08 0.15
CA PRO A 67 1.21 14.12 1.15
C PRO A 67 1.32 15.53 0.58
#